data_AF-A0A378VWA5-F1
#
_entry.id   AF-A0A378VWA5-F1
#
_cell.length_a   1.000
_cell.length_b   1.000
_cell.length_c   1.000
_cell.angle_alpha   90.00
_cell.angle_beta   90.00
_cell.angle_gamma   90.00
#
_symmetry.space_group_name_H-M   'P 1'
#
loop_
_entity.id
_entity.type
_entity.pdbx_description
1 polymer ?
#
loop_
_entity_poly.entity_id
_entity_poly.type
_entity_poly.pdbx_seq_one_letter_code
_entity_poly.pdbx_strand_id
1 'polypeptide(L)'
;MCQIREKIPDHVRKSDLKGRVDLCDLPLVTIDGETARDFDDAVFAEKVGRNYRLVVAIADVSHYVRPDDAIDADAQERSTSVYFPRRMIPMLPENLSNGICSLNPDVERLCMVCDMVVTYAGNIKEYRFYPAVMRSHARLTYNQVWEWLSDGIGHPFKTQIDTLYKLFKFCRKTSGARAVEFESVETQMIFDDNGKIEKSCPLSATMPTS
;
A
#
# COMPACT_ATOMS: atom_id res chain seq x y z
N MET A 1 -13.28 2.14 26.79
CA MET A 1 -13.53 2.00 25.33
C MET A 1 -14.62 2.97 24.95
N CYS A 2 -14.23 4.18 24.54
CA CYS A 2 -15.19 5.20 24.12
C CYS A 2 -15.87 4.73 22.83
N GLN A 3 -17.20 4.59 22.85
CA GLN A 3 -18.00 4.28 21.67
C GLN A 3 -18.13 5.55 20.82
N ILE A 4 -17.07 5.93 20.13
CA ILE A 4 -17.14 7.00 19.13
C ILE A 4 -17.78 6.38 17.88
N ARG A 5 -19.12 6.35 17.86
CA ARG A 5 -19.89 6.07 16.63
C ARG A 5 -20.06 7.38 15.87
N GLU A 6 -18.96 7.93 15.37
CA GLU A 6 -19.09 8.84 14.25
C GLU A 6 -19.65 8.07 13.06
N LYS A 7 -20.56 8.70 12.31
CA LYS A 7 -21.13 8.12 11.10
C LYS A 7 -20.08 8.17 9.99
N ILE A 8 -19.11 7.28 10.08
CA ILE A 8 -18.13 7.02 9.02
C ILE A 8 -18.92 6.51 7.80
N PRO A 9 -18.80 7.17 6.64
CA PRO A 9 -19.48 6.72 5.43
C PRO A 9 -18.85 5.44 4.88
N ASP A 10 -19.68 4.53 4.36
CA ASP A 10 -19.20 3.30 3.71
C ASP A 10 -18.68 3.55 2.28
N HIS A 11 -19.07 4.67 1.67
CA HIS A 11 -18.71 5.05 0.30
C HIS A 11 -18.33 6.54 0.22
N VAL A 12 -17.45 6.86 -0.73
CA VAL A 12 -17.08 8.25 -1.05
C VAL A 12 -18.32 9.02 -1.48
N ARG A 13 -18.55 10.21 -0.90
CA ARG A 13 -19.71 11.04 -1.23
C ARG A 13 -19.36 11.92 -2.42
N LYS A 14 -20.37 12.28 -3.21
CA LYS A 14 -20.20 13.22 -4.35
C LYS A 14 -19.61 14.56 -3.94
N SER A 15 -19.87 15.02 -2.71
CA SER A 15 -19.28 16.24 -2.15
C SER A 15 -17.76 16.16 -2.02
N ASP A 16 -17.24 14.97 -1.75
CA ASP A 16 -15.84 14.74 -1.37
C ASP A 16 -14.93 14.69 -2.59
N LEU A 17 -15.53 14.55 -3.79
CA LEU A 17 -14.85 14.57 -5.09
C LEU A 17 -14.42 15.98 -5.51
N LYS A 18 -15.00 17.03 -4.91
CA LYS A 18 -14.75 18.42 -5.34
C LYS A 18 -13.27 18.79 -5.13
N GLY A 19 -12.62 19.23 -6.21
CA GLY A 19 -11.23 19.68 -6.18
C GLY A 19 -10.20 18.55 -6.18
N ARG A 20 -10.64 17.29 -6.38
CA ARG A 20 -9.77 16.12 -6.51
C ARG A 20 -9.53 15.78 -7.97
N VAL A 21 -8.35 15.27 -8.26
CA VAL A 21 -8.04 14.68 -9.56
C VAL A 21 -8.71 13.31 -9.67
N ASP A 22 -9.35 13.03 -10.80
CA ASP A 22 -9.91 11.71 -11.08
C ASP A 22 -8.84 10.79 -11.66
N LEU A 23 -8.55 9.69 -10.94
CA LEU A 23 -7.63 8.62 -11.34
C LEU A 23 -8.35 7.26 -11.44
N CYS A 24 -9.67 7.23 -11.51
CA CYS A 24 -10.46 5.99 -11.51
C CYS A 24 -10.23 5.08 -12.73
N ASP A 25 -9.65 5.62 -13.80
CA ASP A 25 -9.26 4.90 -15.03
C ASP A 25 -7.75 4.60 -15.08
N LEU A 26 -6.95 5.14 -14.15
CA LEU A 26 -5.54 4.78 -14.04
C LEU A 26 -5.46 3.41 -13.37
N PRO A 27 -4.75 2.41 -13.93
CA PRO A 27 -4.77 1.04 -13.42
C PRO A 27 -3.90 0.87 -12.16
N LEU A 28 -4.18 1.65 -11.13
CA LEU A 28 -3.58 1.52 -9.81
C LEU A 28 -3.95 0.17 -9.21
N VAL A 29 -2.97 -0.48 -8.58
CA VAL A 29 -3.16 -1.76 -7.87
C VAL A 29 -2.55 -1.66 -6.47
N THR A 30 -3.09 -2.41 -5.52
CA THR A 30 -2.47 -2.60 -4.20
C THR A 30 -1.72 -3.93 -4.19
N ILE A 31 -0.61 -4.01 -3.44
CA ILE A 31 0.22 -5.23 -3.34
C ILE A 31 0.58 -5.43 -1.87
N ASP A 32 -0.05 -6.42 -1.24
CA ASP A 32 0.00 -6.58 0.21
C ASP A 32 0.19 -8.05 0.62
N GLY A 33 0.35 -8.31 1.92
CA GLY A 33 0.33 -9.67 2.45
C GLY A 33 -1.05 -10.31 2.33
N GLU A 34 -1.11 -11.65 2.26
CA GLU A 34 -2.36 -12.41 2.07
C GLU A 34 -3.45 -12.06 3.10
N THR A 35 -3.04 -11.77 4.34
CA THR A 35 -3.93 -11.50 5.48
C THR A 35 -4.26 -10.02 5.69
N ALA A 36 -3.63 -9.10 4.94
CA ALA A 36 -3.84 -7.66 5.08
C ALA A 36 -5.25 -7.24 4.65
N ARG A 37 -5.80 -6.20 5.31
CA ARG A 37 -7.15 -5.67 5.04
C ARG A 37 -7.19 -4.14 4.93
N ASP A 38 -6.16 -3.50 5.44
CA ASP A 38 -5.86 -2.07 5.43
C ASP A 38 -4.82 -1.79 4.33
N PHE A 39 -5.32 -1.52 3.11
CA PHE A 39 -4.48 -1.24 1.97
C PHE A 39 -4.21 0.27 1.92
N ASP A 40 -3.07 0.68 2.45
CA ASP A 40 -2.73 2.11 2.61
C ASP A 40 -2.19 2.72 1.31
N ASP A 41 -1.58 1.93 0.43
CA ASP A 41 -0.97 2.41 -0.80
C ASP A 41 -1.35 1.61 -2.04
N ALA A 42 -1.42 2.32 -3.16
CA ALA A 42 -1.58 1.75 -4.49
C ALA A 42 -0.57 2.36 -5.47
N VAL A 43 -0.09 1.52 -6.39
CA VAL A 43 1.05 1.87 -7.25
C VAL A 43 0.74 1.67 -8.72
N PHE A 44 1.27 2.58 -9.55
CA PHE A 44 1.27 2.48 -11.00
C PHE A 44 2.59 3.01 -11.54
N ALA A 45 3.14 2.35 -12.56
CA ALA A 45 4.29 2.88 -13.28
C ALA A 45 4.20 2.61 -14.78
N GLU A 46 4.67 3.59 -15.54
CA GLU A 46 4.77 3.53 -17.00
C GLU A 46 6.08 4.14 -17.48
N LYS A 47 6.49 3.78 -18.69
CA LYS A 47 7.69 4.35 -19.32
C LYS A 47 7.32 5.64 -20.04
N VAL A 48 8.08 6.71 -19.81
CA VAL A 48 7.92 8.01 -20.47
C VAL A 48 9.24 8.38 -21.16
N GLY A 49 9.34 8.06 -22.44
CA GLY A 49 10.59 8.21 -23.21
C GLY A 49 11.72 7.35 -22.63
N ARG A 50 12.77 7.99 -22.10
CA ARG A 50 13.87 7.30 -21.39
C ARG A 50 13.63 7.16 -19.88
N ASN A 51 12.65 7.87 -19.34
CA ASN A 51 12.34 7.93 -17.92
C ASN A 51 11.14 7.03 -17.59
N TYR A 52 10.76 7.03 -16.32
CA TYR A 52 9.59 6.36 -15.80
C TYR A 52 8.70 7.37 -15.11
N ARG A 53 7.38 7.23 -15.26
CA ARG A 53 6.42 7.87 -14.38
C ARG A 53 6.01 6.86 -13.32
N LEU A 54 6.07 7.25 -12.06
CA LEU A 54 5.65 6.47 -10.90
C LEU A 54 4.56 7.26 -10.18
N VAL A 55 3.39 6.65 -10.05
CA VAL A 55 2.26 7.17 -9.28
C VAL A 55 2.11 6.30 -8.05
N VAL A 56 2.21 6.93 -6.88
CA VAL A 56 1.92 6.32 -5.58
C VAL A 56 0.72 7.04 -4.99
N ALA A 57 -0.39 6.32 -4.82
CA ALA A 57 -1.59 6.83 -4.19
C ALA A 57 -1.67 6.30 -2.76
N ILE A 58 -1.74 7.20 -1.77
CA ILE A 58 -1.84 6.87 -0.35
C ILE A 58 -3.24 7.18 0.15
N ALA A 59 -3.84 6.31 0.97
CA ALA A 59 -5.13 6.52 1.61
C ALA A 59 -5.22 7.92 2.25
N ASP A 60 -6.28 8.69 1.93
CA ASP A 60 -6.48 10.03 2.48
C ASP A 60 -7.14 9.98 3.87
N VAL A 61 -6.43 9.41 4.84
CA VAL A 61 -6.89 9.28 6.24
C VAL A 61 -7.23 10.66 6.84
N SER A 62 -6.46 11.69 6.48
CA SER A 62 -6.64 13.08 6.94
C SER A 62 -7.98 13.71 6.52
N HIS A 63 -8.64 13.15 5.50
CA HIS A 63 -9.97 13.57 5.11
C HIS A 63 -11.03 13.13 6.14
N TYR A 64 -10.85 11.95 6.72
CA TYR A 64 -11.81 11.30 7.62
C TYR A 64 -11.49 11.50 9.10
N VAL A 65 -10.23 11.74 9.44
CA VAL A 65 -9.77 12.03 10.80
C VAL A 65 -9.29 13.48 10.82
N ARG A 66 -10.08 14.38 11.43
CA ARG A 66 -9.73 15.81 11.52
C ARG A 66 -9.06 16.12 12.86
N PRO A 67 -8.15 17.11 12.90
CA PRO A 67 -7.59 17.57 14.15
C PRO A 67 -8.67 17.88 15.19
N ASP A 68 -8.41 17.48 16.43
CA ASP A 68 -9.26 17.70 17.61
C ASP A 68 -10.57 16.88 17.66
N ASP A 69 -10.86 16.04 16.65
CA ASP A 69 -11.98 15.09 16.72
C ASP A 69 -11.68 13.92 17.66
N ALA A 70 -12.72 13.22 18.10
CA ALA A 70 -12.58 12.13 19.07
C ALA A 70 -11.75 10.95 18.51
N ILE A 71 -11.79 10.71 17.19
CA ILE A 71 -10.95 9.71 16.52
C ILE A 71 -9.48 10.16 16.49
N ASP A 72 -9.21 11.45 16.30
CA ASP A 72 -7.85 12.00 16.32
C ASP A 72 -7.22 11.86 17.71
N ALA A 73 -7.96 12.16 18.77
CA ALA A 73 -7.50 11.96 20.14
C ALA A 73 -7.14 10.48 20.44
N ASP A 74 -7.98 9.52 20.04
CA ASP A 74 -7.71 8.08 20.23
C ASP A 74 -6.52 7.61 19.35
N ALA A 75 -6.41 8.15 18.13
CA ALA A 75 -5.29 7.85 17.23
C ALA A 75 -3.96 8.38 17.80
N GLN A 76 -3.94 9.58 18.37
CA GLN A 76 -2.77 10.15 19.04
C GLN A 76 -2.37 9.34 20.28
N GLU A 77 -3.36 8.93 21.10
CA GLU A 77 -3.12 8.09 22.28
C GLU A 77 -2.51 6.74 21.90
N ARG A 78 -3.01 6.10 20.83
CA ARG A 78 -2.48 4.81 20.34
C ARG A 78 -1.15 4.95 19.61
N SER A 79 -0.94 6.07 18.91
CA SER A 79 0.21 6.42 18.06
C SER A 79 0.47 5.50 16.86
N THR A 80 0.36 4.18 17.00
CA THR A 80 0.62 3.19 15.95
C THR A 80 -0.22 1.93 16.14
N SER A 81 -0.43 1.19 15.05
CA SER A 81 -1.03 -0.14 15.10
C SER A 81 -0.03 -1.14 15.70
N VAL A 82 -0.48 -1.98 16.63
CA VAL A 82 0.37 -2.97 17.30
C VAL A 82 0.03 -4.37 16.81
N TYR A 83 1.02 -5.04 16.21
CA TYR A 83 0.89 -6.38 15.65
C TYR A 83 1.37 -7.44 16.64
N PHE A 84 0.44 -8.19 17.22
CA PHE A 84 0.74 -9.43 17.94
C PHE A 84 0.59 -10.63 17.01
N PRO A 85 1.23 -11.77 17.29
CA PRO A 85 1.20 -12.95 16.41
C PRO A 85 -0.20 -13.50 16.04
N ARG A 86 -1.27 -13.13 16.75
CA ARG A 86 -2.66 -13.55 16.46
C ARG A 86 -3.68 -12.42 16.51
N ARG A 87 -3.28 -11.20 16.84
CA ARG A 87 -4.19 -10.07 16.96
C ARG A 87 -3.48 -8.79 16.54
N MET A 88 -4.18 -7.96 15.80
CA MET A 88 -3.78 -6.60 15.56
C MET A 88 -4.59 -5.70 16.50
N ILE A 89 -3.93 -4.77 17.17
CA ILE A 89 -4.62 -3.66 17.84
C ILE A 89 -4.47 -2.45 16.92
N PRO A 90 -5.52 -2.08 16.17
CA PRO A 90 -5.39 -1.03 15.18
C PRO A 90 -5.33 0.35 15.85
N MET A 91 -4.58 1.27 15.22
CA MET A 91 -4.55 2.68 15.60
C MET A 91 -5.92 3.34 15.35
N LEU A 92 -6.58 2.97 14.27
CA LEU A 92 -7.87 3.54 13.84
C LEU A 92 -8.99 2.50 13.97
N PRO A 93 -10.26 2.93 14.09
CA PRO A 93 -11.40 2.00 14.05
C PRO A 93 -11.42 1.16 12.77
N GLU A 94 -11.79 -0.11 12.86
CA GLU A 94 -11.75 -1.05 11.72
C GLU A 94 -12.61 -0.62 10.52
N ASN A 95 -13.75 0.03 10.76
CA ASN A 95 -14.59 0.56 9.69
C ASN A 95 -13.95 1.74 8.95
N LEU A 96 -12.97 2.40 9.56
CA LEU A 96 -12.15 3.43 8.92
C LEU A 96 -10.93 2.79 8.24
N SER A 97 -10.12 2.04 8.98
CA SER A 97 -8.87 1.44 8.47
C SER A 97 -9.13 0.43 7.35
N ASN A 98 -10.02 -0.53 7.54
CA ASN A 98 -10.30 -1.61 6.57
C ASN A 98 -11.41 -1.22 5.57
N GLY A 99 -12.14 -0.15 5.87
CA GLY A 99 -13.31 0.29 5.11
C GLY A 99 -13.00 1.44 4.16
N ILE A 100 -13.28 2.66 4.61
CA ILE A 100 -13.27 3.86 3.75
C ILE A 100 -11.86 4.41 3.48
N CYS A 101 -10.88 4.13 4.34
CA CYS A 101 -9.48 4.51 4.10
C CYS A 101 -8.71 3.44 3.33
N SER A 102 -9.02 2.15 3.51
CA SER A 102 -8.41 1.08 2.71
C SER A 102 -8.75 1.23 1.23
N LEU A 103 -7.72 1.19 0.38
CA LEU A 103 -7.77 1.29 -1.09
C LEU A 103 -8.31 -0.01 -1.74
N ASN A 104 -9.46 -0.46 -1.25
CA ASN A 104 -10.16 -1.68 -1.67
C ASN A 104 -10.40 -1.72 -3.20
N PRO A 105 -10.36 -2.92 -3.81
CA PRO A 105 -10.55 -3.09 -5.26
C PRO A 105 -11.96 -2.70 -5.70
N ASP A 106 -12.06 -2.20 -6.93
CA ASP A 106 -13.30 -1.91 -7.66
C ASP A 106 -14.24 -0.87 -7.02
N VAL A 107 -13.77 -0.14 -6.00
CA VAL A 107 -14.52 0.92 -5.32
C VAL A 107 -13.75 2.24 -5.32
N GLU A 108 -14.48 3.35 -5.38
CA GLU A 108 -13.88 4.69 -5.28
C GLU A 108 -13.33 4.94 -3.89
N ARG A 109 -12.10 5.47 -3.81
CA ARG A 109 -11.40 5.83 -2.58
C ARG A 109 -10.67 7.15 -2.73
N LEU A 110 -10.66 7.93 -1.66
CA LEU A 110 -9.94 9.18 -1.60
C LEU A 110 -8.47 8.89 -1.27
N CYS A 111 -7.57 9.52 -2.01
CA CYS A 111 -6.14 9.35 -1.81
C CYS A 111 -5.40 10.69 -1.93
N MET A 112 -4.23 10.75 -1.29
CA MET A 112 -3.20 11.73 -1.57
C MET A 112 -2.18 11.07 -2.50
N VAL A 113 -1.91 11.69 -3.64
CA VAL A 113 -1.08 11.11 -4.69
C VAL A 113 0.26 11.80 -4.74
N CYS A 114 1.33 11.00 -4.83
CA CYS A 114 2.64 11.43 -5.27
C CYS A 114 2.87 10.93 -6.70
N ASP A 115 2.88 11.86 -7.67
CA ASP A 115 3.13 11.56 -9.09
C ASP A 115 4.51 12.08 -9.46
N MET A 116 5.41 11.18 -9.82
CA MET A 116 6.84 11.42 -9.97
C MET A 116 7.35 10.96 -11.32
N VAL A 117 8.32 11.68 -11.88
CA VAL A 117 9.13 11.18 -13.00
C VAL A 117 10.51 10.78 -12.49
N VAL A 118 10.82 9.50 -12.59
CA VAL A 118 12.12 8.92 -12.24
C VAL A 118 12.97 8.78 -13.49
N THR A 119 14.17 9.35 -13.46
CA THR A 119 15.12 9.26 -14.56
C THR A 119 15.64 7.84 -14.77
N TYR A 120 16.19 7.55 -15.95
CA TYR A 120 16.95 6.31 -16.19
C TYR A 120 18.18 6.15 -15.29
N ALA A 121 18.54 7.18 -14.51
CA ALA A 121 19.64 7.18 -13.55
C ALA A 121 19.13 7.03 -12.10
N GLY A 122 17.82 6.80 -11.88
CA GLY A 122 17.23 6.54 -10.56
C GLY A 122 16.97 7.80 -9.74
N ASN A 123 17.28 8.97 -10.28
CA ASN A 123 16.99 10.25 -9.64
C ASN A 123 15.57 10.71 -9.96
N ILE A 124 14.91 11.37 -9.00
CA ILE A 124 13.63 12.06 -9.21
C ILE A 124 13.89 13.31 -10.05
N LYS A 125 13.26 13.42 -11.22
CA LYS A 125 13.33 14.59 -12.10
C LYS A 125 12.34 15.67 -11.69
N GLU A 126 11.10 15.25 -11.45
CA GLU A 126 9.99 16.11 -11.06
C GLU A 126 9.00 15.28 -10.25
N TYR A 127 8.27 15.94 -9.36
CA TYR A 127 7.21 15.33 -8.58
C TYR A 127 6.12 16.35 -8.29
N ARG A 128 4.91 15.87 -8.03
CA ARG A 128 3.79 16.68 -7.56
C ARG A 128 2.95 15.88 -6.58
N PHE A 129 2.40 16.59 -5.60
CA PHE A 129 1.42 16.06 -4.67
C PHE A 129 0.05 16.64 -4.98
N TYR A 130 -0.99 15.81 -4.98
CA TYR A 130 -2.36 16.28 -5.16
C TYR A 130 -3.39 15.32 -4.57
N PRO A 131 -4.51 15.83 -4.04
CA PRO A 131 -5.63 15.00 -3.63
C PRO A 131 -6.33 14.42 -4.87
N ALA A 132 -6.71 13.15 -4.80
CA ALA A 132 -7.37 12.44 -5.89
C ALA A 132 -8.49 11.53 -5.38
N VAL A 133 -9.31 11.07 -6.32
CA VAL A 133 -10.16 9.89 -6.19
C VAL A 133 -9.57 8.81 -7.10
N MET A 134 -9.49 7.59 -6.62
CA MET A 134 -9.02 6.45 -7.39
C MET A 134 -9.96 5.26 -7.24
N ARG A 135 -9.80 4.29 -8.14
CA ARG A 135 -10.40 2.97 -8.04
C ARG A 135 -9.29 1.94 -8.25
N SER A 136 -8.99 1.15 -7.22
CA SER A 136 -7.99 0.08 -7.35
C SER A 136 -8.52 -0.96 -8.33
N HIS A 137 -7.73 -1.30 -9.34
CA HIS A 137 -8.11 -2.26 -10.39
C HIS A 137 -7.82 -3.71 -9.99
N ALA A 138 -7.00 -3.91 -8.96
CA ALA A 138 -6.77 -5.21 -8.36
C ALA A 138 -6.14 -5.08 -6.97
N ARG A 139 -6.53 -5.98 -6.07
CA ARG A 139 -5.78 -6.31 -4.86
C ARG A 139 -4.90 -7.51 -5.17
N LEU A 140 -3.59 -7.31 -5.16
CA LEU A 140 -2.60 -8.35 -5.44
C LEU A 140 -1.88 -8.76 -4.14
N THR A 141 -1.26 -9.94 -4.15
CA THR A 141 -0.32 -10.32 -3.09
C THR A 141 1.12 -10.31 -3.57
N TYR A 142 2.06 -10.15 -2.64
CA TYR A 142 3.48 -10.27 -2.94
C TYR A 142 3.82 -11.61 -3.62
N ASN A 143 3.26 -12.73 -3.14
CA ASN A 143 3.48 -14.05 -3.73
C ASN A 143 2.96 -14.12 -5.17
N GLN A 144 1.76 -13.60 -5.42
CA GLN A 144 1.17 -13.57 -6.76
C GLN A 144 2.00 -12.73 -7.73
N VAL A 145 2.44 -11.54 -7.31
CA VAL A 145 3.30 -10.67 -8.13
C VAL A 145 4.65 -11.33 -8.38
N TRP A 146 5.21 -12.02 -7.39
CA TRP A 146 6.48 -12.72 -7.53
C TRP A 146 6.38 -13.91 -8.50
N GLU A 147 5.32 -14.70 -8.43
CA GLU A 147 5.03 -15.80 -9.36
C GLU A 147 4.96 -15.28 -10.81
N TRP A 148 4.22 -14.20 -11.04
CA TRP A 148 4.12 -13.56 -12.36
C TRP A 148 5.47 -13.10 -12.90
N LEU A 149 6.31 -12.52 -12.05
CA LEU A 149 7.65 -12.05 -12.43
C LEU A 149 8.64 -13.20 -12.68
N SER A 150 8.51 -14.31 -11.96
CA SER A 150 9.43 -15.45 -12.02
C SER A 150 9.15 -16.36 -13.21
N ASP A 151 7.87 -16.70 -13.41
CA ASP A 151 7.47 -17.69 -14.42
C ASP A 151 7.20 -17.05 -15.79
N GLY A 152 7.19 -15.71 -15.85
CA GLY A 152 6.95 -14.95 -17.08
C GLY A 152 5.54 -15.16 -17.65
N ILE A 153 4.59 -15.62 -16.83
CA ILE A 153 3.21 -15.90 -17.20
C ILE A 153 2.52 -14.60 -17.63
N GLY A 154 1.69 -14.68 -18.68
CA GLY A 154 0.86 -13.53 -19.10
C GLY A 154 -0.21 -13.22 -18.05
N HIS A 155 -0.28 -11.96 -17.61
CA HIS A 155 -1.29 -11.48 -16.67
C HIS A 155 -1.79 -10.07 -17.05
N PRO A 156 -3.00 -9.65 -16.59
CA PRO A 156 -3.62 -8.39 -17.04
C PRO A 156 -2.78 -7.13 -16.77
N PHE A 157 -1.95 -7.15 -15.73
CA PHE A 157 -1.13 -6.02 -15.29
C PHE A 157 0.34 -6.12 -15.74
N LYS A 158 0.66 -6.98 -16.72
CA LYS A 158 2.05 -7.31 -17.10
C LYS A 158 2.92 -6.10 -17.37
N THR A 159 2.46 -5.20 -18.23
CA THR A 159 3.22 -4.00 -18.62
C THR A 159 3.59 -3.15 -17.40
N GLN A 160 2.65 -2.97 -16.48
CA GLN A 160 2.82 -2.16 -15.28
C GLN A 160 3.73 -2.85 -14.26
N ILE A 161 3.47 -4.11 -13.92
CA ILE A 161 4.26 -4.88 -12.95
C ILE A 161 5.70 -5.05 -13.43
N ASP A 162 5.92 -5.35 -14.71
CA ASP A 162 7.26 -5.39 -15.30
C ASP A 162 7.97 -4.04 -15.19
N THR A 163 7.23 -2.94 -15.36
CA THR A 163 7.77 -1.58 -15.27
C THR A 163 8.13 -1.22 -13.83
N LEU A 164 7.25 -1.52 -12.88
CA LEU A 164 7.50 -1.38 -11.44
C LEU A 164 8.73 -2.19 -11.02
N TYR A 165 8.83 -3.45 -11.45
CA TYR A 165 9.97 -4.31 -11.11
C TYR A 165 11.30 -3.83 -11.72
N LYS A 166 11.27 -3.34 -12.96
CA LYS A 166 12.44 -2.69 -13.58
C LYS A 166 12.86 -1.45 -12.81
N LEU A 167 11.90 -0.61 -12.42
CA LEU A 167 12.15 0.59 -11.63
C LEU A 167 12.72 0.25 -10.24
N PHE A 168 12.15 -0.76 -9.57
CA PHE A 168 12.66 -1.28 -8.29
C PHE A 168 14.12 -1.73 -8.40
N LYS A 169 14.45 -2.58 -9.38
CA LYS A 169 15.84 -3.04 -9.58
C LYS A 169 16.79 -1.87 -9.84
N PHE A 170 16.32 -0.86 -10.57
CA PHE A 170 17.08 0.35 -10.82
C PHE A 170 17.36 1.10 -9.51
N CYS A 171 16.31 1.41 -8.75
CA CYS A 171 16.40 2.12 -7.48
C CYS A 171 17.27 1.37 -6.46
N ARG A 172 17.12 0.05 -6.34
CA ARG A 172 17.92 -0.79 -5.44
C ARG A 172 19.41 -0.72 -5.79
N LYS A 173 19.77 -0.77 -7.07
CA LYS A 173 21.17 -0.65 -7.52
C LYS A 173 21.79 0.70 -7.16
N THR A 174 21.02 1.80 -7.27
CA THR A 174 21.48 3.14 -6.87
C THR A 174 21.53 3.33 -5.35
N SER A 175 20.60 2.73 -4.59
CA SER A 175 20.51 2.85 -3.14
C SER A 175 21.52 1.96 -2.41
N GLY A 176 21.85 0.77 -2.93
CA GLY A 176 22.84 -0.13 -2.33
C GLY A 176 24.27 0.44 -2.27
N ALA A 177 24.54 1.51 -3.02
CA ALA A 177 25.80 2.25 -2.90
C ALA A 177 25.83 3.26 -1.72
N ARG A 178 24.69 3.51 -1.06
CA ARG A 178 24.51 4.55 -0.03
C ARG A 178 23.78 4.07 1.23
N ALA A 179 23.05 2.95 1.16
CA ALA A 179 22.26 2.41 2.26
C ALA A 179 22.95 1.19 2.89
N VAL A 180 23.03 1.18 4.21
CA VAL A 180 23.43 -0.01 4.98
C VAL A 180 22.15 -0.80 5.27
N GLU A 181 21.99 -1.95 4.62
CA GLU A 181 20.90 -2.90 4.88
C GLU A 181 21.37 -3.87 5.97
N PHE A 182 20.74 -3.83 7.14
CA PHE A 182 20.94 -4.85 8.18
C PHE A 182 19.90 -5.95 7.94
N GLU A 183 20.32 -7.08 7.37
CA GLU A 183 19.47 -8.26 7.22
C GLU A 183 19.30 -8.94 8.58
N SER A 184 18.15 -8.77 9.24
CA SER A 184 17.73 -9.59 10.37
C SER A 184 16.84 -10.73 9.88
N VAL A 185 17.10 -11.95 10.35
CA VAL A 185 16.20 -13.09 10.07
C VAL A 185 14.91 -12.90 10.87
N GLU A 186 13.86 -12.42 10.20
CA GLU A 186 12.53 -12.38 10.79
C GLU A 186 11.97 -13.81 10.94
N THR A 187 11.18 -14.06 11.97
CA THR A 187 10.62 -15.38 12.27
C THR A 187 9.10 -15.36 12.13
N GLN A 188 8.56 -16.24 11.28
CA GLN A 188 7.14 -16.53 11.18
C GLN A 188 6.75 -17.62 12.19
N MET A 189 5.73 -17.34 13.01
CA MET A 189 5.14 -18.35 13.90
C MET A 189 3.87 -18.92 13.26
N ILE A 190 3.83 -20.25 13.11
CA ILE A 190 2.66 -21.02 12.69
C ILE A 190 2.00 -21.56 13.95
N PHE A 191 0.70 -21.36 14.07
CA PHE A 191 -0.09 -21.75 15.25
C PHE A 191 -1.06 -22.89 14.91
N ASP A 192 -1.27 -23.79 15.86
CA ASP A 192 -2.30 -24.83 15.78
C ASP A 192 -3.71 -24.29 16.08
N ASP A 193 -4.73 -25.15 15.91
CA ASP A 193 -6.14 -24.81 16.17
C ASP A 193 -6.41 -24.41 17.64
N ASN A 194 -5.55 -24.81 18.57
CA ASN A 194 -5.64 -24.46 19.99
C ASN A 194 -4.89 -23.15 20.32
N GLY A 195 -4.24 -22.53 19.32
CA GLY A 195 -3.50 -21.28 19.48
C GLY A 195 -2.10 -21.41 20.05
N LYS A 196 -1.55 -22.62 20.13
CA LYS A 196 -0.14 -22.85 20.50
C LYS A 196 0.72 -22.77 19.25
N ILE A 197 2.00 -22.42 19.45
CA ILE A 197 2.98 -22.43 18.36
C ILE A 197 3.19 -23.88 17.93
N GLU A 198 2.80 -24.19 16.70
CA GLU A 198 3.05 -25.48 16.05
C GLU A 198 4.47 -25.50 15.47
N LYS A 199 4.88 -24.40 14.83
CA LYS A 199 6.19 -24.28 14.18
C LYS A 199 6.65 -22.83 14.15
N SER A 200 7.96 -22.62 14.24
CA SER A 200 8.59 -21.34 13.86
C SER A 200 9.46 -21.58 12.63
N CYS A 201 9.30 -20.72 11.63
CA CYS A 201 10.05 -20.75 10.38
C CYS A 201 10.68 -19.36 10.16
N PRO A 202 11.85 -19.26 9.52
CA PRO A 202 12.32 -17.97 9.02
C PRO A 202 11.28 -17.39 8.07
N LEU A 203 10.91 -16.12 8.24
CA LEU A 203 10.15 -15.38 7.25
C LEU A 203 11.07 -15.25 6.03
N SER A 204 10.74 -15.97 4.97
CA SER A 204 11.51 -15.91 3.73
C SER A 204 11.32 -14.53 3.10
N ALA A 205 12.27 -13.62 3.34
CA ALA A 205 12.50 -12.45 2.49
C ALA A 205 13.24 -12.88 1.19
N THR A 206 12.82 -13.98 0.58
CA THR A 206 13.47 -14.47 -0.63
C THR A 206 12.76 -13.87 -1.83
N MET A 207 13.25 -12.73 -2.32
CA MET A 207 13.38 -12.62 -3.78
C MET A 207 14.60 -13.48 -4.12
N PRO A 208 14.45 -14.65 -4.75
CA PRO A 208 15.62 -15.40 -5.21
C PRO A 208 16.45 -14.51 -6.12
N THR A 209 17.63 -14.13 -5.64
CA THR A 209 18.68 -13.53 -6.45
C THR A 209 19.12 -14.60 -7.45
N SER A 210 18.81 -14.36 -8.72
CA SER A 210 19.56 -14.92 -9.85
C SER A 210 20.37 -13.79 -10.49
#